data_AF-A0AAV3SLG7-F1
#
_entry.id   AF-A0AAV3SLG7-F1
#
_cell.length_a   1.000
_cell.length_b   1.000
_cell.length_c   1.000
_cell.angle_alpha   90.00
_cell.angle_beta   90.00
_cell.angle_gamma   90.00
#
_symmetry.space_group_name_H-M   'P 1'
#
loop_
_entity.id
_entity.type
_entity.pdbx_description
1 polymer ?
#
loop_
_entity_poly.entity_id
_entity_poly.type
_entity_poly.pdbx_seq_one_letter_code
_entity_poly.pdbx_strand_id
1 'polypeptide(L)'
;MTEQDHWERQRREIDSYNLFYSSFSGVKQNRSLIDLGFKAPNRFPKVPIRGVAEAAEPDFMSFNGSTVLLAEIKSGSNLPDSYIRQMERCEKITIEDAEEYFVDSNYFDDRGFARGDISNVEVCIVFDKDRYENRVDAYNSAKLDEMQSYCTVLSQSRGGVLQIERGGFDNAELESLLKGGISLPSSPPTTVFLGEEVEKESLAVSICYDKVMPDLKHGSVELSVSEIRDFYPKRSVSVQDIIDVLTFLNGISACTQISERKYRFREDHQKNIFGVKSSVSKQQVDEYLHENNKNQSSIGDF
;
A
#
# COMPACT_ATOMS: atom_id res chain seq x y z
N MET A 1 14.57 -11.60 20.37
CA MET A 1 13.99 -11.15 19.08
C MET A 1 12.70 -11.93 18.93
N THR A 2 11.60 -11.42 19.46
CA THR A 2 10.37 -12.18 19.68
C THR A 2 9.47 -12.14 18.44
N GLU A 3 8.90 -13.29 18.10
CA GLU A 3 7.94 -13.61 17.01
C GLU A 3 6.66 -12.73 16.95
N GLN A 4 6.58 -11.63 17.70
CA GLN A 4 5.35 -10.82 17.88
C GLN A 4 5.21 -9.60 16.95
N ASP A 5 6.11 -9.34 16.00
CA ASP A 5 6.13 -8.08 15.22
C ASP A 5 5.79 -8.22 13.72
N HIS A 6 5.43 -9.41 13.23
CA HIS A 6 5.24 -9.63 11.78
C HIS A 6 4.02 -8.88 11.23
N TRP A 7 2.82 -9.24 11.71
CA TRP A 7 1.60 -8.54 11.34
C TRP A 7 1.61 -7.08 11.79
N GLU A 8 2.20 -6.76 12.94
CA GLU A 8 2.26 -5.38 13.43
C GLU A 8 3.11 -4.48 12.51
N ARG A 9 4.18 -5.00 11.89
CA ARG A 9 4.91 -4.30 10.84
C ARG A 9 4.03 -4.07 9.61
N GLN A 10 3.43 -5.12 9.04
CA GLN A 10 2.57 -5.01 7.86
C GLN A 10 1.38 -4.06 8.12
N ARG A 11 0.75 -4.16 9.30
CA ARG A 11 -0.36 -3.29 9.71
C ARG A 11 0.08 -1.83 9.77
N ARG A 12 1.27 -1.54 10.32
CA ARG A 12 1.82 -0.18 10.34
C ARG A 12 2.00 0.39 8.93
N GLU A 13 2.51 -0.41 8.00
CA GLU A 13 2.66 -0.02 6.60
C GLU A 13 1.31 0.26 5.93
N ILE A 14 0.37 -0.68 6.04
CA ILE A 14 -1.01 -0.52 5.56
C ILE A 14 -1.67 0.73 6.14
N ASP A 15 -1.47 0.98 7.43
CA ASP A 15 -1.98 2.15 8.12
C ASP A 15 -1.37 3.45 7.59
N SER A 16 -0.06 3.49 7.34
CA SER A 16 0.63 4.64 6.73
C SER A 16 0.14 4.90 5.31
N TYR A 17 -0.12 3.87 4.51
CA TYR A 17 -0.70 4.01 3.18
C TYR A 17 -2.12 4.57 3.22
N ASN A 18 -2.98 4.05 4.10
CA ASN A 18 -4.35 4.53 4.26
C ASN A 18 -4.41 5.97 4.79
N LEU A 19 -3.48 6.33 5.66
CA LEU A 19 -3.35 7.68 6.18
C LEU A 19 -2.96 8.65 5.07
N PHE A 20 -1.95 8.32 4.26
CA PHE A 20 -1.56 9.13 3.10
C PHE A 20 -2.69 9.25 2.08
N TYR A 21 -3.36 8.14 1.76
CA TYR A 21 -4.51 8.13 0.84
C TYR A 21 -5.65 9.05 1.32
N SER A 22 -5.80 9.23 2.64
CA SER A 22 -6.80 10.16 3.21
C SER A 22 -6.48 11.63 2.91
N SER A 23 -5.25 11.98 2.54
CA SER A 23 -4.88 13.36 2.14
C SER A 23 -5.55 13.80 0.82
N PHE A 24 -6.06 12.85 0.02
CA PHE A 24 -6.81 13.16 -1.20
C PHE A 24 -8.21 13.71 -0.89
N SER A 25 -8.88 13.21 0.15
CA SER A 25 -10.22 13.68 0.54
C SER A 25 -10.20 14.66 1.71
N GLY A 26 -9.08 14.73 2.45
CA GLY A 26 -8.94 15.52 3.67
C GLY A 26 -9.93 15.14 4.79
N VAL A 27 -9.85 15.87 5.89
CA VAL A 27 -10.92 15.94 6.90
C VAL A 27 -11.77 17.18 6.61
N LYS A 28 -13.08 17.12 6.89
CA LYS A 28 -14.01 18.24 6.67
C LYS A 28 -13.40 19.56 7.16
N GLN A 29 -13.45 20.59 6.30
CA GLN A 29 -13.04 22.00 6.51
C GLN A 29 -11.62 22.40 6.10
N ASN A 30 -10.73 21.48 5.71
CA ASN A 30 -9.38 21.83 5.22
C ASN A 30 -9.18 21.43 3.76
N ARG A 31 -8.31 22.18 3.07
CA ARG A 31 -7.89 21.86 1.70
C ARG A 31 -7.14 20.53 1.67
N SER A 32 -7.23 19.84 0.54
CA SER A 32 -6.73 18.49 0.30
C SER A 32 -6.17 18.38 -1.12
N LEU A 33 -5.57 17.25 -1.48
CA LEU A 33 -4.99 17.10 -2.83
C LEU A 33 -6.06 17.18 -3.93
N ILE A 34 -7.30 16.73 -3.68
CA ILE A 34 -8.37 16.83 -4.69
C ILE A 34 -8.80 18.28 -4.95
N ASP A 35 -8.60 19.19 -3.97
CA ASP A 35 -8.86 20.62 -4.15
C ASP A 35 -7.83 21.29 -5.07
N LEU A 36 -6.68 20.63 -5.31
CA LEU A 36 -5.70 20.98 -6.34
C LEU A 36 -5.89 20.18 -7.64
N GLY A 37 -6.98 19.43 -7.75
CA GLY A 37 -7.33 18.65 -8.95
C GLY A 37 -6.74 17.24 -9.00
N PHE A 38 -5.88 16.85 -8.04
CA PHE A 38 -5.31 15.50 -8.03
C PHE A 38 -6.41 14.44 -7.89
N LYS A 39 -6.37 13.43 -8.75
CA LYS A 39 -7.31 12.30 -8.66
C LYS A 39 -6.81 11.24 -7.70
N ALA A 40 -7.71 10.32 -7.32
CA ALA A 40 -7.33 9.15 -6.53
C ALA A 40 -6.13 8.42 -7.19
N PRO A 41 -5.05 8.17 -6.44
CA PRO A 41 -3.78 7.74 -7.01
C PRO A 41 -3.87 6.33 -7.59
N ASN A 42 -3.10 6.09 -8.65
CA ASN A 42 -2.65 4.76 -8.99
C ASN A 42 -1.70 4.27 -7.91
N ARG A 43 -1.83 3.01 -7.53
CA ARG A 43 -1.05 2.41 -6.44
C ARG A 43 -0.03 1.47 -7.06
N PHE A 44 1.21 1.54 -6.59
CA PHE A 44 2.34 0.72 -6.99
C PHE A 44 2.53 0.66 -8.51
N PRO A 45 2.49 1.81 -9.22
CA PRO A 45 2.84 1.85 -10.63
C PRO A 45 4.26 1.35 -10.88
N LYS A 46 4.46 0.74 -12.05
CA LYS A 46 5.79 0.46 -12.61
C LYS A 46 5.99 1.43 -13.77
N VAL A 47 6.80 2.47 -13.56
CA VAL A 47 7.05 3.51 -14.57
C VAL A 47 8.41 3.24 -15.23
N PRO A 48 8.45 2.78 -16.49
CA PRO A 48 9.69 2.64 -17.22
C PRO A 48 10.38 4.01 -17.36
N ILE A 49 11.70 4.02 -17.28
CA ILE A 49 12.51 5.23 -17.49
C ILE A 49 13.38 5.00 -18.71
N ARG A 50 13.30 5.90 -19.70
CA ARG A 50 14.06 5.75 -20.94
C ARG A 50 15.57 5.68 -20.68
N GLY A 51 16.22 4.64 -21.21
CA GLY A 51 17.66 4.44 -21.07
C GLY A 51 18.12 3.92 -19.71
N VAL A 52 17.20 3.61 -18.80
CA VAL A 52 17.48 2.97 -17.51
C VAL A 52 16.91 1.56 -17.51
N ALA A 53 17.71 0.58 -17.04
CA ALA A 53 17.31 -0.82 -17.08
C ALA A 53 16.17 -1.16 -16.11
N GLU A 54 16.09 -0.45 -14.99
CA GLU A 54 15.11 -0.69 -13.94
C GLU A 54 14.08 0.44 -13.91
N ALA A 55 12.79 0.07 -13.89
CA ALA A 55 11.69 1.02 -13.74
C ALA A 55 11.72 1.70 -12.36
N ALA A 56 11.10 2.87 -12.28
CA ALA A 56 10.72 3.48 -11.01
C ALA A 56 9.40 2.88 -10.50
N GLU A 57 9.35 2.68 -9.20
CA GLU A 57 8.27 1.98 -8.50
C GLU A 57 7.89 2.79 -7.26
N PRO A 58 7.24 3.96 -7.40
CA PRO A 58 6.69 4.67 -6.25
C PRO A 58 5.45 3.95 -5.73
N ASP A 59 5.15 4.05 -4.43
CA ASP A 59 3.92 3.52 -3.84
C ASP A 59 2.65 4.13 -4.45
N PHE A 60 2.68 5.42 -4.77
CA PHE A 60 1.55 6.14 -5.34
C PHE A 60 1.96 7.07 -6.48
N MET A 61 1.11 7.16 -7.50
CA MET A 61 1.20 8.15 -8.57
C MET A 61 -0.16 8.79 -8.82
N SER A 62 -0.22 10.11 -8.80
CA SER A 62 -1.42 10.89 -9.11
C SER A 62 -1.11 12.02 -10.08
N PHE A 63 -2.14 12.50 -10.77
CA PHE A 63 -2.07 13.59 -11.70
C PHE A 63 -3.25 14.53 -11.49
N ASN A 64 -3.01 15.83 -11.57
CA ASN A 64 -4.04 16.87 -11.43
C ASN A 64 -4.41 17.59 -12.74
N GLY A 65 -3.87 17.14 -13.88
CA GLY A 65 -4.03 17.82 -15.16
C GLY A 65 -2.82 18.65 -15.56
N SER A 66 -1.79 18.76 -14.71
CA SER A 66 -0.54 19.45 -15.06
C SER A 66 0.69 18.87 -14.35
N THR A 67 0.53 18.50 -13.09
CA THR A 67 1.61 17.96 -12.25
C THR A 67 1.35 16.50 -11.92
N VAL A 68 2.37 15.68 -12.14
CA VAL A 68 2.44 14.30 -11.66
C VAL A 68 3.05 14.32 -10.27
N LEU A 69 2.40 13.68 -9.31
CA LEU A 69 2.92 13.48 -7.96
C LEU A 69 3.25 12.00 -7.77
N LEU A 70 4.51 11.72 -7.51
CA LEU A 70 5.05 10.41 -7.14
C LEU A 70 5.32 10.41 -5.64
N ALA A 71 4.69 9.50 -4.90
CA ALA A 71 4.82 9.45 -3.45
C ALA A 71 5.22 8.06 -2.98
N GLU A 72 6.22 8.03 -2.12
CA GLU A 72 6.73 6.84 -1.46
C GLU A 72 6.47 6.91 0.04
N ILE A 73 5.90 5.87 0.65
CA ILE A 73 5.47 5.91 2.04
C ILE A 73 6.29 4.92 2.87
N LYS A 74 6.99 5.42 3.88
CA LYS A 74 7.84 4.59 4.74
C LYS A 74 7.28 4.53 6.16
N SER A 75 7.01 3.31 6.62
CA SER A 75 6.55 3.01 7.98
C SER A 75 7.69 2.61 8.93
N GLY A 76 8.89 2.34 8.40
CA GLY A 76 10.08 1.93 9.15
C GLY A 76 10.74 3.05 9.95
N SER A 77 11.66 2.69 10.84
CA SER A 77 12.42 3.65 11.68
C SER A 77 13.85 3.90 11.18
N ASN A 78 14.27 3.20 10.13
CA ASN A 78 15.61 3.29 9.56
C ASN A 78 15.56 3.94 8.17
N LEU A 79 16.67 4.57 7.76
CA LEU A 79 16.86 5.15 6.43
C LEU A 79 18.00 4.41 5.69
N PRO A 80 17.72 3.23 5.11
CA PRO A 80 18.70 2.50 4.32
C PRO A 80 19.00 3.24 3.01
N ASP A 81 20.19 3.02 2.46
CA ASP A 81 20.61 3.65 1.19
C ASP A 81 19.72 3.25 0.01
N SER A 82 19.00 2.14 0.13
CA SER A 82 17.99 1.75 -0.87
C SER A 82 16.89 2.78 -1.02
N TYR A 83 16.49 3.48 0.04
CA TYR A 83 15.46 4.52 -0.05
C TYR A 83 15.96 5.72 -0.84
N ILE A 84 17.22 6.12 -0.65
CA ILE A 84 17.84 7.21 -1.43
C ILE A 84 17.90 6.81 -2.90
N ARG A 85 18.35 5.59 -3.22
CA ARG A 85 18.39 5.09 -4.60
C ARG A 85 17.00 5.00 -5.25
N GLN A 86 15.97 4.69 -4.47
CA GLN A 86 14.59 4.68 -4.96
C GLN A 86 14.14 6.11 -5.31
N MET A 87 14.44 7.10 -4.45
CA MET A 87 14.10 8.50 -4.71
C MET A 87 14.88 9.10 -5.88
N GLU A 88 16.18 8.81 -5.98
CA GLU A 88 17.00 9.15 -7.14
C GLU A 88 16.43 8.56 -8.43
N ARG A 89 15.86 7.35 -8.36
CA ARG A 89 15.23 6.72 -9.54
C ARG A 89 13.90 7.38 -9.90
N CYS A 90 13.06 7.69 -8.92
CA CYS A 90 11.81 8.40 -9.16
C CYS A 90 12.05 9.81 -9.72
N GLU A 91 13.10 10.50 -9.26
CA GLU A 91 13.50 11.83 -9.76
C GLU A 91 13.90 11.81 -11.25
N LYS A 92 14.44 10.69 -11.73
CA LYS A 92 14.80 10.50 -13.14
C LYS A 92 13.61 10.32 -14.08
N ILE A 93 12.38 10.18 -13.57
CA ILE A 93 11.19 10.10 -14.42
C ILE A 93 11.01 11.44 -15.12
N THR A 94 11.13 11.43 -16.44
CA THR A 94 10.87 12.60 -17.28
C THR A 94 9.37 12.79 -17.52
N ILE A 95 9.00 13.97 -18.04
CA ILE A 95 7.64 14.25 -18.49
C ILE A 95 7.22 13.21 -19.54
N GLU A 96 8.09 12.91 -20.49
CA GLU A 96 7.84 11.95 -21.56
C GLU A 96 7.62 10.52 -21.02
N ASP A 97 8.42 10.10 -20.02
CA ASP A 97 8.24 8.78 -19.38
C ASP A 97 6.88 8.70 -18.67
N ALA A 98 6.47 9.76 -17.97
CA ALA A 98 5.17 9.83 -17.29
C ALA A 98 3.99 9.86 -18.28
N GLU A 99 4.11 10.59 -19.38
CA GLU A 99 3.10 10.62 -20.45
C GLU A 99 2.92 9.25 -21.10
N GLU A 100 4.03 8.60 -21.45
CA GLU A 100 4.04 7.25 -22.04
C GLU A 100 3.36 6.26 -21.09
N TYR A 101 3.71 6.28 -19.80
CA TYR A 101 3.04 5.47 -18.79
C TYR A 101 1.52 5.72 -18.71
N PHE A 102 1.07 6.98 -18.74
CA PHE A 102 -0.36 7.29 -18.65
C PHE A 102 -1.14 6.91 -19.91
N VAL A 103 -0.51 6.99 -21.09
CA VAL A 103 -1.09 6.49 -22.35
C VAL A 103 -1.25 4.97 -22.28
N ASP A 104 -0.18 4.25 -21.92
CA ASP A 104 -0.19 2.79 -21.87
C ASP A 104 -1.13 2.22 -20.80
N SER A 105 -1.34 2.96 -19.72
CA SER A 105 -2.26 2.58 -18.64
C SER A 105 -3.71 3.02 -18.86
N ASN A 106 -4.04 3.66 -20.00
CA ASN A 106 -5.34 4.29 -20.29
C ASN A 106 -5.80 5.31 -19.23
N TYR A 107 -4.87 5.84 -18.42
CA TYR A 107 -5.22 6.68 -17.27
C TYR A 107 -5.91 7.98 -17.67
N PHE A 108 -5.44 8.61 -18.76
CA PHE A 108 -6.03 9.86 -19.25
C PHE A 108 -7.51 9.68 -19.60
N ASP A 109 -7.82 8.61 -20.35
CA ASP A 109 -9.17 8.33 -20.83
C ASP A 109 -10.10 7.92 -19.66
N ASP A 110 -9.60 7.10 -18.72
CA ASP A 110 -10.35 6.66 -17.54
C ASP A 110 -10.65 7.80 -16.54
N ARG A 111 -9.81 8.84 -16.51
CA ARG A 111 -9.89 9.93 -15.51
C ARG A 111 -10.30 11.27 -16.11
N GLY A 112 -10.51 11.33 -17.43
CA GLY A 112 -11.00 12.51 -18.15
C GLY A 112 -9.98 13.64 -18.27
N PHE A 113 -8.70 13.30 -18.41
CA PHE A 113 -7.62 14.26 -18.61
C PHE A 113 -7.22 14.32 -20.09
N ALA A 114 -6.81 15.50 -20.56
CA ALA A 114 -6.21 15.62 -21.88
C ALA A 114 -4.75 15.12 -21.87
N ARG A 115 -4.31 14.62 -23.02
CA ARG A 115 -2.93 14.14 -23.24
C ARG A 115 -2.05 15.35 -23.56
N GLY A 116 -0.77 15.30 -23.17
CA GLY A 116 0.19 16.37 -23.48
C GLY A 116 0.21 17.53 -22.49
N ASP A 117 -0.51 17.44 -21.38
CA ASP A 117 -0.63 18.52 -20.40
C ASP A 117 0.35 18.39 -19.23
N ILE A 118 1.21 17.37 -19.22
CA ILE A 118 2.17 17.20 -18.12
C ILE A 118 3.27 18.27 -18.24
N SER A 119 3.40 19.08 -17.20
CA SER A 119 4.40 20.14 -17.11
C SER A 119 5.43 19.90 -16.02
N ASN A 120 5.10 19.09 -15.01
CA ASN A 120 5.96 18.83 -13.86
C ASN A 120 5.81 17.39 -13.38
N VAL A 121 6.91 16.81 -12.90
CA VAL A 121 6.95 15.55 -12.16
C VAL A 121 7.56 15.86 -10.80
N GLU A 122 6.78 15.65 -9.74
CA GLU A 122 7.13 15.96 -8.36
C GLU A 122 7.28 14.66 -7.58
N VAL A 123 8.36 14.54 -6.80
CA VAL A 123 8.67 13.34 -6.02
C VAL A 123 8.66 13.65 -4.54
N CYS A 124 7.98 12.82 -3.75
CA CYS A 124 8.04 12.92 -2.32
C CYS A 124 8.17 11.57 -1.61
N ILE A 125 8.75 11.63 -0.42
CA ILE A 125 8.80 10.51 0.52
C ILE A 125 8.10 10.92 1.82
N VAL A 126 7.28 10.03 2.35
CA VAL A 126 6.40 10.31 3.49
C VAL A 126 6.73 9.38 4.64
N PHE A 127 7.04 9.95 5.80
CA PHE A 127 7.29 9.22 7.03
C PHE A 127 6.16 9.41 8.04
N ASP A 128 5.95 8.44 8.92
CA ASP A 128 5.20 8.70 10.16
C ASP A 128 5.95 9.75 11.00
N LYS A 129 5.23 10.75 11.53
CA LYS A 129 5.83 11.92 12.17
C LYS A 129 6.63 11.59 13.43
N ASP A 130 6.08 10.75 14.31
CA ASP A 130 6.78 10.34 15.54
C ASP A 130 8.08 9.62 15.20
N ARG A 131 8.06 8.76 14.17
CA ARG A 131 9.26 8.08 13.68
C ARG A 131 10.24 9.03 13.00
N TYR A 132 9.73 9.96 12.20
CA TYR A 132 10.55 10.96 11.55
C TYR A 132 11.37 11.73 12.59
N GLU A 133 10.72 12.33 13.57
CA GLU A 133 11.37 13.17 14.59
C GLU A 133 12.29 12.34 15.50
N ASN A 134 11.80 11.21 16.03
CA ASN A 134 12.52 10.49 17.09
C ASN A 134 13.52 9.45 16.58
N ARG A 135 13.50 9.12 15.28
CA ARG A 135 14.35 8.05 14.71
C ARG A 135 15.03 8.46 13.42
N VAL A 136 14.26 8.89 12.42
CA VAL A 136 14.83 9.14 11.09
C VAL A 136 15.73 10.37 11.14
N ASP A 137 15.20 11.51 11.55
CA ASP A 137 15.90 12.78 11.61
C ASP A 137 17.02 12.77 12.66
N ALA A 138 16.68 12.34 13.88
CA ALA A 138 17.61 12.28 15.01
C ALA A 138 18.90 11.49 14.73
N TYR A 139 18.84 10.45 13.89
CA TYR A 139 19.99 9.58 13.62
C TYR A 139 20.50 9.63 12.17
N ASN A 140 19.75 10.22 11.22
CA ASN A 140 20.07 10.17 9.79
C ASN A 140 19.95 11.53 9.08
N SER A 141 20.05 12.66 9.81
CA SER A 141 19.95 14.01 9.23
C SER A 141 20.81 14.22 7.97
N ALA A 142 22.07 13.77 7.95
CA ALA A 142 22.94 13.90 6.77
C ALA A 142 22.43 13.12 5.54
N LYS A 143 21.78 11.97 5.75
CA LYS A 143 21.14 11.22 4.66
C LYS A 143 19.84 11.86 4.20
N LEU A 144 19.11 12.51 5.12
CA LEU A 144 17.96 13.32 4.74
C LEU A 144 18.39 14.55 3.93
N ASP A 145 19.55 15.13 4.24
CA ASP A 145 20.12 16.23 3.45
C ASP A 145 20.50 15.79 2.03
N GLU A 146 20.97 14.55 1.86
CA GLU A 146 21.18 13.95 0.53
C GLU A 146 19.83 13.68 -0.16
N MET A 147 18.88 13.06 0.55
CA MET A 147 17.55 12.71 0.04
C MET A 147 16.76 13.92 -0.47
N GLN A 148 16.93 15.10 0.15
CA GLN A 148 16.23 16.33 -0.28
C GLN A 148 16.65 16.81 -1.67
N SER A 149 17.77 16.31 -2.21
CA SER A 149 18.22 16.62 -3.57
C SER A 149 17.45 15.82 -4.63
N TYR A 150 16.70 14.79 -4.23
CA TYR A 150 15.91 13.94 -5.13
C TYR A 150 14.41 14.04 -4.89
N CYS A 151 13.97 14.43 -3.70
CA CYS A 151 12.54 14.48 -3.38
C CYS A 151 12.24 15.41 -2.20
N THR A 152 10.99 15.87 -2.11
CA THR A 152 10.47 16.53 -0.91
C THR A 152 10.23 15.51 0.20
N VAL A 153 10.69 15.80 1.43
CA VAL A 153 10.45 14.94 2.58
C VAL A 153 9.23 15.45 3.33
N LEU A 154 8.22 14.58 3.46
CA LEU A 154 6.98 14.84 4.18
C LEU A 154 6.90 13.99 5.45
N SER A 155 6.12 14.47 6.41
CA SER A 155 5.66 13.66 7.54
C SER A 155 4.14 13.64 7.62
N GLN A 156 3.60 12.57 8.20
CA GLN A 156 2.17 12.39 8.46
C GLN A 156 1.91 11.86 9.87
N SER A 157 0.79 12.23 10.46
CA SER A 157 0.33 11.65 11.73
C SER A 157 -1.18 11.53 11.82
N ARG A 158 -1.65 10.50 12.53
CA ARG A 158 -3.08 10.26 12.77
C ARG A 158 -3.68 11.42 13.56
N GLY A 159 -4.72 12.04 13.02
CA GLY A 159 -5.38 13.20 13.63
C GLY A 159 -4.54 14.49 13.56
N GLY A 160 -3.37 14.45 12.93
CA GLY A 160 -2.51 15.59 12.69
C GLY A 160 -2.59 16.04 11.24
N VAL A 161 -1.43 16.25 10.61
CA VAL A 161 -1.32 16.78 9.25
C VAL A 161 -0.31 15.99 8.42
N LEU A 162 -0.51 15.97 7.10
CA LEU A 162 0.54 15.71 6.11
C LEU A 162 1.20 17.04 5.79
N GLN A 163 2.51 17.15 6.00
CA GLN A 163 3.23 18.41 5.83
C GLN A 163 4.67 18.22 5.36
N ILE A 164 5.26 19.29 4.82
CA ILE A 164 6.68 19.32 4.43
C ILE A 164 7.56 19.42 5.68
N GLU A 165 8.59 18.59 5.74
CA GLU A 165 9.64 18.66 6.74
C GLU A 165 10.96 19.17 6.14
N ARG A 166 11.32 18.75 4.91
CA ARG A 166 12.54 19.16 4.20
C ARG A 166 12.32 19.27 2.69
N GLY A 167 13.10 20.12 2.04
CA GLY A 167 12.97 20.42 0.62
C GLY A 167 11.70 21.24 0.32
N GLY A 168 11.22 21.12 -0.92
CA GLY A 168 9.97 21.73 -1.39
C GLY A 168 9.60 21.17 -2.76
N PHE A 169 8.41 21.54 -3.23
CA PHE A 169 7.92 21.27 -4.58
C PHE A 169 8.12 22.50 -5.47
N ASP A 170 8.32 22.26 -6.77
CA ASP A 170 8.38 23.34 -7.76
C ASP A 170 6.98 23.90 -8.06
N ASN A 171 5.95 23.06 -7.97
CA ASN A 171 4.55 23.48 -8.06
C ASN A 171 4.15 24.32 -6.82
N ALA A 172 4.00 25.62 -7.01
CA ALA A 172 3.72 26.59 -5.95
C ALA A 172 2.39 26.33 -5.18
N GLU A 173 1.37 25.79 -5.84
CA GLU A 173 0.09 25.50 -5.17
C GLU A 173 0.18 24.26 -4.27
N LEU A 174 0.85 23.21 -4.76
CA LEU A 174 1.15 21.99 -4.00
C LEU A 174 2.06 22.32 -2.81
N GLU A 175 3.12 23.09 -3.06
CA GLU A 175 4.05 23.60 -2.05
C GLU A 175 3.30 24.38 -0.96
N SER A 176 2.46 25.35 -1.35
CA SER A 176 1.68 26.14 -0.40
C SER A 176 0.67 25.29 0.38
N LEU A 177 0.06 24.28 -0.24
CA LEU A 177 -0.88 23.40 0.43
C LEU A 177 -0.18 22.56 1.51
N LEU A 178 0.94 21.93 1.17
CA LEU A 178 1.65 21.03 2.09
C LEU A 178 2.46 21.79 3.15
N LYS A 179 2.91 23.03 2.87
CA LYS A 179 3.39 23.95 3.92
C LYS A 179 2.28 24.36 4.89
N GLY A 180 1.06 24.53 4.40
CA GLY A 180 -0.12 24.79 5.24
C GLY A 180 -0.60 23.57 6.04
N GLY A 181 -0.20 22.37 5.61
CA GLY A 181 -0.56 21.09 6.21
C GLY A 181 -1.96 20.61 5.80
N ILE A 182 -2.05 19.39 5.27
CA ILE A 182 -3.34 18.74 4.99
C ILE A 182 -3.77 17.97 6.23
N SER A 183 -4.91 18.30 6.83
CA SER A 183 -5.40 17.56 8.00
C SER A 183 -5.79 16.13 7.68
N LEU A 184 -5.37 15.22 8.55
CA LEU A 184 -5.56 13.79 8.42
C LEU A 184 -6.48 13.25 9.53
N PRO A 185 -7.28 12.22 9.24
CA PRO A 185 -8.18 11.63 10.23
C PRO A 185 -7.39 10.90 11.33
N SER A 186 -7.92 10.89 12.55
CA SER A 186 -7.40 10.04 13.63
C SER A 186 -7.65 8.55 13.34
N SER A 187 -8.74 8.25 12.65
CA SER A 187 -9.14 6.92 12.19
C SER A 187 -9.33 6.95 10.67
N PRO A 188 -8.26 6.76 9.87
CA PRO A 188 -8.36 6.72 8.41
C PRO A 188 -9.22 5.52 7.97
N PRO A 189 -10.03 5.68 6.91
CA PRO A 189 -10.74 4.57 6.31
C PRO A 189 -9.74 3.55 5.75
N THR A 190 -10.02 2.26 5.93
CA THR A 190 -9.18 1.19 5.38
C THR A 190 -9.55 0.95 3.91
N THR A 191 -8.76 1.54 3.01
CA THR A 191 -8.91 1.50 1.54
C THR A 191 -7.82 0.66 0.87
N VAL A 192 -6.68 0.51 1.55
CA VAL A 192 -5.53 -0.30 1.16
C VAL A 192 -5.38 -1.41 2.19
N PHE A 193 -5.27 -2.66 1.71
CA PHE A 193 -5.03 -3.84 2.55
C PHE A 193 -3.79 -4.63 2.13
N LEU A 194 -3.21 -4.32 0.96
CA LEU A 194 -1.99 -4.93 0.45
C LEU A 194 -0.89 -3.88 0.31
N GLY A 195 0.27 -4.21 0.88
CA GLY A 195 1.51 -3.44 0.80
C GLY A 195 2.12 -3.41 -0.61
N GLU A 196 3.35 -2.91 -0.74
CA GLU A 196 4.15 -3.07 -1.97
C GLU A 196 4.48 -4.56 -2.19
N GLU A 197 5.10 -5.18 -1.19
CA GLU A 197 5.34 -6.62 -1.13
C GLU A 197 4.13 -7.32 -0.50
N VAL A 198 3.54 -8.28 -1.22
CA VAL A 198 2.35 -8.99 -0.75
C VAL A 198 2.77 -10.17 0.11
N GLU A 199 2.66 -9.99 1.42
CA GLU A 199 2.89 -11.04 2.41
C GLU A 199 1.59 -11.79 2.73
N LYS A 200 1.70 -13.06 3.14
CA LYS A 200 0.56 -13.98 3.34
C LYS A 200 -0.47 -13.44 4.33
N GLU A 201 -0.05 -12.75 5.39
CA GLU A 201 -0.95 -12.16 6.39
C GLU A 201 -1.77 -11.01 5.80
N SER A 202 -1.13 -10.06 5.11
CA SER A 202 -1.82 -8.99 4.37
C SER A 202 -2.77 -9.55 3.30
N LEU A 203 -2.35 -10.61 2.60
CA LEU A 203 -3.18 -11.30 1.61
C LEU A 203 -4.40 -11.95 2.25
N ALA A 204 -4.25 -12.62 3.40
CA ALA A 204 -5.37 -13.19 4.14
C ALA A 204 -6.38 -12.12 4.56
N VAL A 205 -5.89 -10.97 5.04
CA VAL A 205 -6.75 -9.85 5.43
C VAL A 205 -7.43 -9.25 4.20
N SER A 206 -6.72 -9.00 3.10
CA SER A 206 -7.32 -8.43 1.89
C SER A 206 -8.36 -9.37 1.26
N ILE A 207 -8.11 -10.68 1.18
CA ILE A 207 -9.12 -11.63 0.67
C ILE A 207 -10.41 -11.54 1.49
N CYS A 208 -10.30 -11.53 2.83
CA CYS A 208 -11.46 -11.39 3.71
C CYS A 208 -12.19 -10.06 3.53
N TYR A 209 -11.47 -8.93 3.56
CA TYR A 209 -12.08 -7.60 3.63
C TYR A 209 -12.43 -6.98 2.27
N ASP A 210 -11.59 -7.17 1.25
CA ASP A 210 -11.79 -6.59 -0.09
C ASP A 210 -12.60 -7.51 -1.00
N LYS A 211 -12.38 -8.82 -0.94
CA LYS A 211 -13.02 -9.76 -1.87
C LYS A 211 -14.26 -10.42 -1.30
N VAL A 212 -14.21 -10.90 -0.06
CA VAL A 212 -15.31 -11.70 0.52
C VAL A 212 -16.39 -10.81 1.14
N MET A 213 -16.00 -9.91 2.04
CA MET A 213 -16.96 -9.15 2.85
C MET A 213 -17.98 -8.31 2.05
N PRO A 214 -17.62 -7.65 0.93
CA PRO A 214 -18.60 -6.91 0.14
C PRO A 214 -19.72 -7.80 -0.40
N ASP A 215 -19.36 -9.01 -0.84
CA ASP A 215 -20.28 -9.95 -1.50
C ASP A 215 -20.97 -10.89 -0.51
N LEU A 216 -20.44 -11.03 0.71
CA LEU A 216 -21.00 -11.91 1.74
C LEU A 216 -22.43 -11.52 2.15
N LYS A 217 -22.78 -10.24 2.01
CA LYS A 217 -24.15 -9.74 2.26
C LYS A 217 -25.19 -10.36 1.32
N HIS A 218 -24.77 -11.05 0.27
CA HIS A 218 -25.63 -11.72 -0.70
C HIS A 218 -25.66 -13.25 -0.51
N GLY A 219 -25.21 -13.75 0.66
CA GLY A 219 -25.32 -15.14 1.08
C GLY A 219 -23.96 -15.82 1.21
N SER A 220 -23.48 -16.45 0.13
CA SER A 220 -22.19 -17.16 0.13
C SER A 220 -21.30 -16.71 -1.01
N VAL A 221 -20.01 -16.58 -0.74
CA VAL A 221 -18.98 -16.26 -1.74
C VAL A 221 -18.16 -17.52 -1.99
N GLU A 222 -18.08 -17.95 -3.23
CA GLU A 222 -17.17 -19.03 -3.63
C GLU A 222 -15.99 -18.44 -4.36
N LEU A 223 -14.77 -18.82 -3.97
CA LEU A 223 -13.54 -18.35 -4.59
C LEU A 223 -12.65 -19.53 -4.95
N SER A 224 -12.21 -19.54 -6.20
CA SER A 224 -11.11 -20.34 -6.67
C SER A 224 -9.78 -19.59 -6.56
N VAL A 225 -8.68 -20.34 -6.54
CA VAL A 225 -7.32 -19.77 -6.58
C VAL A 225 -7.11 -18.86 -7.80
N SER A 226 -7.69 -19.22 -8.95
CA SER A 226 -7.64 -18.38 -10.17
C SER A 226 -8.39 -17.08 -10.00
N GLU A 227 -9.59 -17.08 -9.43
CA GLU A 227 -10.37 -15.86 -9.22
C GLU A 227 -9.68 -14.87 -8.28
N ILE A 228 -8.96 -15.38 -7.26
CA ILE A 228 -8.18 -14.52 -6.36
C ILE A 228 -6.97 -13.94 -7.09
N ARG A 229 -6.24 -14.75 -7.85
CA ARG A 229 -5.11 -14.27 -8.65
C ARG A 229 -5.54 -13.17 -9.62
N ASP A 230 -6.65 -13.39 -10.31
CA ASP A 230 -7.18 -12.45 -11.31
C ASP A 230 -7.78 -11.18 -10.66
N PHE A 231 -8.11 -11.22 -9.36
CA PHE A 231 -8.52 -10.04 -8.58
C PHE A 231 -7.36 -9.13 -8.18
N TYR A 232 -6.13 -9.66 -8.14
CA TYR A 232 -4.90 -8.89 -7.87
C TYR A 232 -3.94 -8.87 -9.07
N PRO A 233 -4.39 -8.52 -10.30
CA PRO A 233 -3.65 -8.78 -11.54
C PRO A 233 -2.36 -7.96 -11.67
N LYS A 234 -2.28 -6.82 -10.95
CA LYS A 234 -1.11 -5.92 -10.94
C LYS A 234 -0.17 -6.16 -9.75
N ARG A 235 -0.40 -7.24 -8.98
CA ARG A 235 0.42 -7.58 -7.81
C ARG A 235 1.15 -8.89 -8.05
N SER A 236 2.37 -8.97 -7.54
CA SER A 236 3.22 -10.15 -7.58
C SER A 236 2.75 -11.22 -6.57
N VAL A 237 1.47 -11.61 -6.61
CA VAL A 237 0.93 -12.64 -5.71
C VAL A 237 1.17 -14.01 -6.32
N SER A 238 1.97 -14.85 -5.66
CA SER A 238 2.22 -16.19 -6.16
C SER A 238 0.99 -17.09 -5.96
N VAL A 239 0.81 -18.05 -6.87
CA VAL A 239 -0.27 -19.06 -6.75
C VAL A 239 -0.12 -19.86 -5.46
N GLN A 240 1.12 -20.12 -5.02
CA GLN A 240 1.38 -20.86 -3.79
C GLN A 240 0.93 -20.07 -2.56
N ASP A 241 1.21 -18.76 -2.51
CA ASP A 241 0.76 -17.91 -1.39
C ASP A 241 -0.77 -17.88 -1.27
N ILE A 242 -1.47 -17.84 -2.41
CA ILE A 242 -2.94 -17.91 -2.42
C ILE A 242 -3.43 -19.24 -1.85
N ILE A 243 -2.80 -20.36 -2.24
CA ILE A 243 -3.15 -21.69 -1.74
C ILE A 243 -2.91 -21.79 -0.23
N ASP A 244 -1.75 -21.33 0.23
CA ASP A 244 -1.35 -21.35 1.64
C ASP A 244 -2.32 -20.52 2.48
N VAL A 245 -2.63 -19.30 2.01
CA VAL A 245 -3.59 -18.41 2.68
C VAL A 245 -4.99 -18.99 2.72
N LEU A 246 -5.51 -19.55 1.63
CA LEU A 246 -6.83 -20.18 1.64
C LEU A 246 -6.88 -21.42 2.55
N THR A 247 -5.80 -22.19 2.62
CA THR A 247 -5.67 -23.33 3.53
C THR A 247 -5.67 -22.87 4.99
N PHE A 248 -4.92 -21.80 5.30
CA PHE A 248 -4.95 -21.15 6.60
C PHE A 248 -6.34 -20.63 6.96
N LEU A 249 -7.01 -19.91 6.05
CA LEU A 249 -8.36 -19.38 6.26
C LEU A 249 -9.39 -20.49 6.54
N ASN A 250 -9.28 -21.62 5.84
CA ASN A 250 -10.08 -22.80 6.12
C ASN A 250 -9.76 -23.38 7.51
N GLY A 251 -8.48 -23.46 7.87
CA GLY A 251 -8.01 -23.94 9.17
C GLY A 251 -8.52 -23.11 10.36
N ILE A 252 -8.58 -21.77 10.21
CA ILE A 252 -9.17 -20.89 11.23
C ILE A 252 -10.71 -20.77 11.12
N SER A 253 -11.35 -21.62 10.32
CA SER A 253 -12.80 -21.64 10.11
C SER A 253 -13.38 -20.32 9.57
N ALA A 254 -12.60 -19.58 8.78
CA ALA A 254 -13.06 -18.40 8.03
C ALA A 254 -13.68 -18.78 6.67
N CYS A 255 -13.40 -19.98 6.17
CA CYS A 255 -14.06 -20.58 5.01
C CYS A 255 -14.16 -22.11 5.14
N THR A 256 -14.85 -22.74 4.20
CA THR A 256 -14.85 -24.19 4.02
C THR A 256 -14.32 -24.53 2.64
N GLN A 257 -13.36 -25.45 2.53
CA GLN A 257 -12.98 -26.01 1.24
C GLN A 257 -14.12 -26.87 0.67
N ILE A 258 -14.53 -26.60 -0.56
CA ILE A 258 -15.65 -27.31 -1.22
C ILE A 258 -15.20 -28.18 -2.39
N SER A 259 -14.05 -27.91 -2.97
CA SER A 259 -13.37 -28.79 -3.93
C SER A 259 -11.87 -28.50 -3.93
N GLU A 260 -11.13 -29.19 -4.79
CA GLU A 260 -9.74 -28.84 -5.06
C GLU A 260 -9.66 -27.36 -5.48
N ARG A 261 -8.82 -26.58 -4.77
CA ARG A 261 -8.56 -25.15 -5.02
C ARG A 261 -9.80 -24.24 -5.02
N LYS A 262 -10.91 -24.65 -4.41
CA LYS A 262 -12.13 -23.84 -4.29
C LYS A 262 -12.68 -23.82 -2.87
N TYR A 263 -12.99 -22.63 -2.39
CA TYR A 263 -13.38 -22.35 -1.01
C TYR A 263 -14.67 -21.55 -0.97
N ARG A 264 -15.51 -21.82 0.04
CA ARG A 264 -16.79 -21.16 0.27
C ARG A 264 -16.77 -20.39 1.58
N PHE A 265 -17.10 -19.10 1.49
CA PHE A 265 -17.33 -18.19 2.60
C PHE A 265 -18.84 -18.00 2.77
N ARG A 266 -19.31 -17.94 4.02
CA ARG A 266 -20.74 -17.88 4.38
C ARG A 266 -20.92 -17.02 5.63
N GLU A 267 -22.15 -16.60 5.89
CA GLU A 267 -22.50 -15.81 7.08
C GLU A 267 -22.07 -16.48 8.40
N ASP A 268 -22.13 -17.81 8.51
CA ASP A 268 -21.68 -18.54 9.70
C ASP A 268 -20.17 -18.44 9.95
N HIS A 269 -19.38 -18.11 8.93
CA HIS A 269 -17.94 -17.85 9.06
C HIS A 269 -17.62 -16.40 9.44
N GLN A 270 -18.60 -15.50 9.43
CA GLN A 270 -18.39 -14.04 9.49
C GLN A 270 -17.57 -13.62 10.72
N LYS A 271 -17.80 -14.25 11.89
CA LYS A 271 -17.01 -14.00 13.10
C LYS A 271 -15.51 -14.22 12.88
N ASN A 272 -15.13 -15.29 12.18
CA ASN A 272 -13.74 -15.65 11.92
C ASN A 272 -13.15 -14.83 10.77
N ILE A 273 -13.97 -14.45 9.78
CA ILE A 273 -13.60 -13.49 8.73
C ILE A 273 -13.20 -12.15 9.36
N PHE A 274 -14.01 -11.61 10.28
CA PHE A 274 -13.64 -10.41 11.05
C PHE A 274 -12.46 -10.64 11.99
N GLY A 275 -12.32 -11.86 12.51
CA GLY A 275 -11.24 -12.28 13.40
C GLY A 275 -9.89 -12.47 12.71
N VAL A 276 -9.81 -12.44 11.37
CA VAL A 276 -8.58 -12.78 10.63
C VAL A 276 -7.37 -11.95 11.05
N LYS A 277 -7.56 -10.63 11.29
CA LYS A 277 -6.49 -9.74 11.78
C LYS A 277 -5.92 -10.25 13.11
N SER A 278 -6.80 -10.66 14.03
CA SER A 278 -6.40 -11.22 15.33
C SER A 278 -5.73 -12.58 15.19
N SER A 279 -6.08 -13.38 14.17
CA SER A 279 -5.43 -14.67 13.90
C SER A 279 -4.00 -14.47 13.39
N VAL A 280 -3.81 -13.62 12.37
CA VAL A 280 -2.48 -13.34 11.81
C VAL A 280 -1.57 -12.55 12.76
N SER A 281 -2.13 -11.82 13.73
CA SER A 281 -1.38 -11.24 14.85
C SER A 281 -0.78 -12.29 15.78
N LYS A 282 -1.41 -13.44 15.93
CA LYS A 282 -1.04 -14.46 16.92
C LYS A 282 -0.03 -15.47 16.37
N GLN A 283 -0.10 -15.77 15.08
CA GLN A 283 0.71 -16.79 14.44
C GLN A 283 0.82 -16.46 12.95
N GLN A 284 2.02 -16.64 12.38
CA GLN A 284 2.22 -16.46 10.94
C GLN A 284 1.51 -17.56 10.16
N VAL A 285 1.13 -17.26 8.92
CA VAL A 285 0.45 -18.25 8.05
C VAL A 285 1.33 -19.49 7.87
N ASP A 286 2.63 -19.31 7.65
CA ASP A 286 3.56 -20.42 7.42
C ASP A 286 3.78 -21.28 8.66
N GLU A 287 3.90 -20.66 9.83
CA GLU A 287 4.00 -21.35 11.11
C GLU A 287 2.77 -22.25 11.35
N TYR A 288 1.56 -21.70 11.13
CA TYR A 288 0.31 -22.43 11.28
C TYR A 288 0.25 -23.67 10.37
N LEU A 289 0.64 -23.52 9.10
CA LEU A 289 0.63 -24.62 8.14
C LEU A 289 1.68 -25.68 8.49
N HIS A 290 2.85 -25.28 8.96
CA HIS A 290 3.89 -26.22 9.41
C HIS A 290 3.46 -27.04 10.63
N GLU A 291 2.79 -26.45 11.61
CA GLU A 291 2.30 -27.16 12.80
C GLU A 291 1.20 -28.17 12.45
N ASN A 292 0.26 -27.80 11.58
CA ASN A 292 -0.80 -28.70 11.16
C ASN A 292 -0.28 -29.89 10.34
N ASN A 293 0.72 -29.68 9.47
CA ASN A 293 1.33 -30.77 8.71
C ASN A 293 2.06 -31.78 9.62
N LYS A 294 2.68 -31.31 10.71
CA LYS A 294 3.31 -32.19 11.73
C LYS A 294 2.27 -33.01 12.48
N ASN A 295 1.14 -32.41 12.84
CA ASN A 295 0.05 -33.09 13.56
C ASN A 295 -0.72 -34.10 12.69
N GLN A 296 -0.81 -33.88 11.38
CA GLN A 296 -1.39 -34.87 10.45
C GLN A 296 -0.45 -36.06 10.22
N SER A 297 0.86 -35.83 10.24
CA SER A 297 1.86 -36.90 10.08
C SER A 297 1.95 -37.80 11.32
N SER A 298 1.70 -37.28 12.52
CA SER A 298 1.78 -38.06 13.78
C SER A 298 0.56 -38.93 14.07
N ILE A 299 -0.58 -38.69 13.40
CA ILE A 299 -1.82 -39.49 13.53
C ILE A 299 -1.83 -40.67 12.54
N GLY A 300 -0.97 -40.67 11.52
CA GLY A 300 -0.82 -41.76 10.54
C GLY A 300 0.10 -42.91 10.98
N ASP A 301 0.77 -42.78 12.12
CA ASP A 301 1.77 -43.74 12.64
C ASP A 301 1.27 -44.58 13.84
N PHE A 302 -0.05 -44.76 14.00
CA PHE A 302 -0.65 -45.64 15.02
C PHE A 302 -1.64 -46.65 14.43
#